data_AF-A0A8J9TZG1-F1
#
_entry.id   AF-A0A8J9TZG1-F1
#
_cell.length_a   1.000
_cell.length_b   1.000
_cell.length_c   1.000
_cell.angle_alpha   90.00
_cell.angle_beta   90.00
_cell.angle_gamma   90.00
#
_symmetry.space_group_name_H-M   'P 1'
#
loop_
_entity.id
_entity.type
_entity.pdbx_description
1 polymer ?
#
loop_
_entity_poly.entity_id
_entity_poly.type
_entity_poly.pdbx_seq_one_letter_code
_entity_poly.pdbx_strand_id
1 'polypeptide(L)'
;MVCAKWQGLNFVDESSPDLIEDVSELKLGFRQLNISCYLCLAERGAMNVCRHAGCKRWIHVTCARAVGTCNVVHGENVKGPVEVNPWTLLCPEHSSVPVSEVPKHSLSTETLISIAQEFPIEPKPAPAPIALIPFNTANEIERKALLANKAYEAELLVEITMKKLSGVRCE
;
A
#
# COMPACT_ATOMS: atom_id res chain seq x y z
N MET A 1 -12.20 10.32 -3.19
CA MET A 1 -11.59 11.16 -4.23
C MET A 1 -10.12 11.50 -3.95
N VAL A 2 -9.79 12.37 -3.00
CA VAL A 2 -8.41 12.87 -2.79
C VAL A 2 -7.36 11.76 -2.55
N CYS A 3 -7.66 10.71 -1.79
CA CYS A 3 -6.67 9.65 -1.49
C CYS A 3 -6.28 8.78 -2.68
N ALA A 4 -7.10 8.72 -3.74
CA ALA A 4 -6.87 7.81 -4.84
C ALA A 4 -5.92 8.40 -5.90
N LYS A 5 -5.99 9.71 -6.17
CA LYS A 5 -4.98 10.42 -6.97
C LYS A 5 -3.56 10.27 -6.40
N TRP A 6 -3.45 10.15 -5.08
CA TRP A 6 -2.17 9.92 -4.40
C TRP A 6 -1.55 8.55 -4.69
N GLN A 7 -2.37 7.58 -5.09
CA GLN A 7 -1.93 6.22 -5.42
C GLN A 7 -1.60 6.08 -6.91
N GLY A 8 -1.54 7.18 -7.66
CA GLY A 8 -1.33 7.18 -9.12
C GLY A 8 -2.52 6.64 -9.90
N LEU A 9 -3.71 6.63 -9.30
CA LEU A 9 -4.90 6.03 -9.90
C LEU A 9 -5.51 6.97 -10.95
N ASN A 10 -5.90 6.40 -12.07
CA ASN A 10 -6.53 7.04 -13.20
C ASN A 10 -8.02 7.32 -12.93
N PHE A 11 -8.54 8.34 -13.61
CA PHE A 11 -9.98 8.49 -13.73
C PHE A 11 -10.51 7.40 -14.65
N VAL A 12 -11.65 6.81 -14.30
CA VAL A 12 -12.35 5.83 -15.15
C VAL A 12 -12.80 6.49 -16.45
N ASP A 13 -13.10 7.78 -16.38
CA ASP A 13 -13.50 8.61 -17.50
C ASP A 13 -12.90 10.01 -17.32
N GLU A 14 -12.09 10.47 -18.27
CA GLU A 14 -11.46 11.80 -18.25
C GLU A 14 -12.49 12.94 -18.29
N SER A 15 -13.68 12.69 -18.84
CA SER A 15 -14.78 13.66 -18.87
C SER A 15 -15.58 13.70 -17.56
N SER A 16 -15.36 12.73 -16.66
CA SER A 16 -16.05 12.58 -15.38
C SER A 16 -15.03 12.38 -14.24
N PRO A 17 -14.32 13.44 -13.81
CA PRO A 17 -13.21 13.37 -12.84
C PRO A 17 -13.62 12.90 -11.44
N ASP A 18 -14.91 12.72 -11.16
CA ASP A 18 -15.41 12.14 -9.91
C ASP A 18 -15.39 10.59 -9.93
N LEU A 19 -15.26 9.98 -11.12
CA LEU A 19 -15.17 8.54 -11.30
C LEU A 19 -13.71 8.10 -11.25
N ILE A 20 -13.33 7.53 -10.11
CA ILE A 20 -12.00 6.97 -9.89
C ILE A 20 -12.09 5.45 -9.94
N GLU A 21 -11.04 4.80 -10.46
CA GLU A 21 -10.94 3.35 -10.49
C GLU A 21 -11.07 2.71 -9.09
N ASP A 22 -11.56 1.47 -9.07
CA ASP A 22 -11.81 0.73 -7.84
C ASP A 22 -10.49 0.47 -7.10
N VAL A 23 -10.46 0.83 -5.81
CA VAL A 23 -9.30 0.70 -4.93
C VAL A 23 -9.40 -0.51 -4.00
N SER A 24 -10.38 -1.39 -4.20
CA SER A 24 -10.64 -2.54 -3.35
C SER A 24 -9.45 -3.50 -3.32
N GLU A 25 -8.87 -3.83 -4.47
CA GLU A 25 -7.68 -4.71 -4.55
C GLU A 25 -6.44 -4.07 -3.91
N LEU A 26 -6.23 -2.78 -4.09
CA LEU A 26 -5.13 -2.04 -3.48
C LEU A 26 -5.21 -2.09 -1.94
N LYS A 27 -6.39 -1.80 -1.39
CA LYS A 27 -6.65 -1.87 0.05
C LYS A 27 -6.46 -3.28 0.59
N LEU A 28 -6.92 -4.28 -0.17
CA LEU A 28 -6.74 -5.69 0.16
C LEU A 28 -5.24 -6.05 0.22
N GLY A 29 -4.46 -5.62 -0.77
CA GLY A 29 -3.02 -5.86 -0.84
C GLY A 29 -2.26 -5.31 0.37
N PHE A 30 -2.57 -4.09 0.84
CA PHE A 30 -1.96 -3.56 2.07
C PHE A 30 -2.21 -4.46 3.27
N ARG A 31 -3.45 -4.91 3.46
CA ARG A 31 -3.83 -5.79 4.57
C ARG A 31 -3.18 -7.17 4.45
N GLN A 32 -3.11 -7.73 3.25
CA GLN A 32 -2.46 -9.02 3.00
C GLN A 32 -0.95 -8.99 3.29
N LEU A 33 -0.31 -7.83 3.11
CA LEU A 33 1.11 -7.59 3.40
C LEU A 33 1.36 -7.15 4.86
N ASN A 34 0.32 -7.11 5.71
CA ASN A 34 0.37 -6.59 7.08
C ASN A 34 0.96 -5.17 7.15
N ILE A 35 0.66 -4.34 6.15
CA ILE A 35 1.06 -2.94 6.14
C ILE A 35 0.04 -2.16 6.97
N SER A 36 0.54 -1.42 7.96
CA SER A 36 -0.26 -0.55 8.81
C SER A 36 0.21 0.90 8.72
N CYS A 37 -0.72 1.82 8.96
CA CYS A 37 -0.42 3.23 9.01
C CYS A 37 0.40 3.55 10.26
N TYR A 38 1.56 4.18 10.10
CA TYR A 38 2.45 4.54 11.21
C TYR A 38 1.79 5.47 12.24
N LEU A 39 0.77 6.25 11.86
CA LEU A 39 0.13 7.22 12.75
C LEU A 39 -1.04 6.65 13.55
N CYS A 40 -1.93 5.89 12.91
CA CYS A 40 -3.14 5.37 13.55
C CYS A 40 -3.09 3.86 13.83
N LEU A 41 -2.02 3.19 13.39
CA LEU A 41 -1.77 1.75 13.51
C LEU A 41 -2.79 0.84 12.81
N ALA A 42 -3.74 1.42 12.06
CA ALA A 42 -4.73 0.66 11.33
C ALA A 42 -4.18 0.11 10.00
N GLU A 43 -4.56 -1.12 9.66
CA GLU A 43 -4.22 -1.78 8.38
C GLU A 43 -5.22 -1.45 7.25
N ARG A 44 -6.36 -0.84 7.58
CA ARG A 44 -7.42 -0.52 6.61
C ARG A 44 -7.04 0.62 5.69
N GLY A 45 -7.61 0.64 4.48
CA GLY A 45 -7.50 1.76 3.56
C GLY A 45 -6.17 1.81 2.80
N ALA A 46 -6.04 2.78 1.90
CA ALA A 46 -4.85 2.94 1.06
C ALA A 46 -3.83 3.90 1.70
N MET A 47 -2.56 3.53 1.69
CA MET A 47 -1.47 4.23 2.39
C MET A 47 -0.35 4.62 1.43
N ASN A 48 0.36 5.71 1.72
CA ASN A 48 1.51 6.14 0.94
C ASN A 48 2.79 5.96 1.74
N VAL A 49 3.86 5.55 1.07
CA VAL A 49 5.18 5.48 1.67
C VAL A 49 5.76 6.89 1.84
N CYS A 50 6.46 7.10 2.95
CA CYS A 50 7.25 8.31 3.16
C CYS A 50 8.26 8.50 2.02
N ARG A 51 8.30 9.70 1.42
CA ARG A 51 9.19 9.99 0.27
C ARG A 51 10.68 10.06 0.63
N HIS A 52 11.03 10.09 1.92
CA HIS A 52 12.43 10.07 2.34
C HIS A 52 13.08 8.74 1.94
N ALA A 53 14.23 8.80 1.27
CA ALA A 53 14.92 7.63 0.77
C ALA A 53 15.18 6.60 1.89
N GLY A 54 14.77 5.35 1.67
CA GLY A 54 14.93 4.26 2.62
C GLY A 54 13.91 4.21 3.77
N CYS A 55 13.03 5.21 3.91
CA CYS A 55 11.97 5.18 4.92
C CYS A 55 10.84 4.23 4.49
N LYS A 56 10.53 3.23 5.32
CA LYS A 56 9.47 2.23 5.05
C LYS A 56 8.15 2.53 5.76
N ARG A 57 7.95 3.76 6.25
CA ARG A 57 6.72 4.15 6.94
C ARG A 57 5.60 4.38 5.93
N TRP A 58 4.51 3.66 6.11
CA TRP A 58 3.27 3.82 5.37
C TRP A 58 2.30 4.69 6.15
N ILE A 59 1.68 5.67 5.51
CA ILE A 59 0.83 6.66 6.17
C ILE A 59 -0.41 6.95 5.33
N HIS A 60 -1.59 6.97 5.96
CA HIS A 60 -2.78 7.52 5.32
C HIS A 60 -2.63 9.03 5.12
N VAL A 61 -2.95 9.53 3.93
CA VAL A 61 -2.92 10.98 3.64
C VAL A 61 -3.81 11.76 4.60
N THR A 62 -4.95 11.19 4.99
CA THR A 62 -5.88 11.80 5.95
C THR A 62 -5.27 11.88 7.35
N CYS A 63 -4.59 10.83 7.84
CA CYS A 63 -3.88 10.87 9.10
C CYS A 63 -2.73 11.89 9.07
N ALA A 64 -1.94 11.91 7.99
CA ALA A 64 -0.86 12.88 7.81
C ALA A 64 -1.36 14.33 7.87
N ARG A 65 -2.50 14.61 7.22
CA ARG A 65 -3.17 15.91 7.29
C ARG A 65 -3.70 16.22 8.68
N ALA A 66 -4.31 15.25 9.34
CA ALA A 66 -4.91 15.43 10.65
C ALA A 66 -3.88 15.75 11.73
N VAL A 67 -2.71 15.10 11.73
CA VAL A 67 -1.65 15.40 12.71
C VAL A 67 -0.95 16.74 12.44
N GLY A 68 -0.97 17.22 11.19
CA GLY A 68 -0.36 18.50 10.81
C GLY A 68 1.17 18.55 10.85
N THR A 69 1.84 17.54 11.44
CA THR A 69 3.30 17.44 11.53
C THR A 69 3.94 16.76 10.34
N CYS A 70 3.16 16.23 9.41
CA CYS A 70 3.66 15.63 8.17
C CYS A 70 3.75 16.71 7.08
N ASN A 71 4.87 16.76 6.35
CA ASN A 71 4.94 17.56 5.13
C ASN A 71 4.21 16.80 4.01
N VAL A 72 3.04 17.32 3.61
CA VAL A 72 2.16 16.72 2.60
C VAL A 72 2.15 17.62 1.35
N VAL A 73 2.60 17.11 0.21
CA VAL A 73 2.64 17.86 -1.06
C VAL A 73 1.46 17.45 -1.94
N HIS A 74 0.57 18.42 -2.20
CA HIS A 74 -0.61 18.23 -3.05
C HIS A 74 -0.30 18.64 -4.49
N GLY A 75 -0.50 17.74 -5.46
CA GLY A 75 -0.40 18.09 -6.88
C GLY A 75 -1.52 19.04 -7.35
N GLU A 76 -2.67 19.01 -6.66
CA GLU A 76 -3.85 19.88 -6.93
C GLU A 76 -3.57 21.39 -6.83
N ASN A 77 -2.57 21.80 -6.06
CA ASN A 77 -2.23 23.21 -5.84
C ASN A 77 -1.03 23.68 -6.68
N VAL A 78 -0.45 22.82 -7.52
CA VAL A 78 0.72 23.18 -8.33
C VAL A 78 0.25 23.88 -9.61
N LYS A 79 0.55 25.19 -9.73
CA LYS A 79 0.45 25.94 -10.98
C LYS A 79 1.86 26.15 -11.53
N GLY A 80 2.29 25.30 -12.46
CA GLY A 80 3.63 25.35 -13.07
C GLY A 80 4.22 23.96 -13.32
N PRO A 81 5.40 23.85 -13.96
CA PRO A 81 6.13 22.59 -14.03
C PRO A 81 6.35 22.09 -12.60
N VAL A 82 5.99 20.83 -12.36
CA VAL A 82 6.03 20.25 -11.03
C VAL A 82 7.50 20.02 -10.65
N GLU A 83 8.13 21.00 -10.01
CA GLU A 83 9.56 20.96 -9.65
C GLU A 83 9.86 19.90 -8.56
N VAL A 84 8.85 19.39 -7.85
CA VAL A 84 8.99 18.42 -6.76
C VAL A 84 7.92 17.34 -6.89
N ASN A 85 8.31 16.07 -6.87
CA ASN A 85 7.46 14.89 -7.06
C ASN A 85 6.07 15.06 -6.38
N PRO A 86 4.99 15.32 -7.14
CA PRO A 86 3.69 15.69 -6.58
C PRO A 86 3.06 14.49 -5.91
N TRP A 87 2.09 14.73 -5.03
CA TRP A 87 1.36 13.64 -4.36
C TRP A 87 2.24 12.79 -3.46
N THR A 88 3.15 13.44 -2.73
CA THR A 88 4.10 12.78 -1.83
C THR A 88 4.01 13.33 -0.42
N LEU A 89 4.36 12.51 0.57
CA LEU A 89 4.38 12.91 1.97
C LEU A 89 5.71 12.54 2.64
N LEU A 90 6.07 13.27 3.69
CA LEU A 90 7.08 12.87 4.66
C LEU A 90 6.37 12.49 5.97
N CYS A 91 6.89 11.47 6.65
CA CYS A 91 6.45 11.14 8.01
C CYS A 91 6.92 12.22 9.01
N PRO A 92 6.39 12.28 10.24
CA PRO A 92 6.74 13.32 11.20
C PRO A 92 8.25 13.46 11.45
N GLU A 93 8.98 12.35 11.54
CA GLU A 93 10.43 12.39 11.80
C GLU A 93 11.26 12.94 10.62
N HIS A 94 10.78 12.79 9.40
CA HIS A 94 11.44 13.36 8.22
C HIS A 94 10.81 14.68 7.78
N SER A 95 9.78 15.13 8.49
CA SER A 95 9.10 16.37 8.21
C SER A 95 9.73 17.47 9.05
N SER A 96 10.31 18.47 8.40
CA SER A 96 10.82 19.67 9.06
C SER A 96 9.70 20.70 9.31
N VAL A 97 8.48 20.26 9.63
CA VAL A 97 7.34 21.16 9.85
C VAL A 97 7.52 21.87 11.19
N PRO A 98 7.64 23.21 11.22
CA PRO A 98 7.76 23.95 12.46
C PRO A 98 6.49 23.83 13.31
N VAL A 99 6.63 23.80 14.63
CA VAL A 99 5.49 23.75 15.57
C VAL A 99 4.52 24.93 15.35
N SER A 100 5.03 26.08 14.93
CA SER A 100 4.22 27.27 14.60
C SER A 100 3.32 27.10 13.38
N GLU A 101 3.62 26.15 12.49
CA GLU A 101 2.86 25.85 11.27
C GLU A 101 1.86 24.70 11.46
N VAL A 102 1.93 23.98 12.58
CA VAL A 102 0.98 22.91 12.90
C VAL A 102 -0.41 23.53 13.15
N PRO A 103 -1.46 23.13 12.41
CA PRO A 103 -2.81 23.64 12.61
C PRO A 103 -3.30 23.45 14.05
N LYS A 104 -3.99 24.46 14.60
CA LYS A 104 -4.51 24.43 15.99
C LYS A 104 -5.48 23.28 16.28
N HIS A 105 -6.13 22.75 15.24
CA HIS A 105 -7.10 21.66 15.34
C HIS A 105 -6.51 20.30 14.93
N SER A 106 -5.17 20.20 14.89
CA SER A 106 -4.50 18.95 14.60
C SER A 106 -4.74 17.92 15.70
N LEU A 107 -4.87 16.66 15.30
CA LEU A 107 -5.10 15.53 16.19
C LEU A 107 -3.77 14.96 16.67
N SER A 108 -3.73 14.47 17.90
CA SER A 108 -2.59 13.69 18.38
C SER A 108 -2.60 12.28 17.78
N THR A 109 -1.45 11.60 17.81
CA THR A 109 -1.32 10.20 17.41
C THR A 109 -2.23 9.29 18.22
N GLU A 110 -2.36 9.55 19.52
CA GLU A 110 -3.21 8.78 20.44
C GLU A 110 -4.69 8.93 20.07
N THR A 111 -5.12 10.15 19.71
CA THR A 111 -6.48 10.38 19.21
C THR A 111 -6.74 9.62 17.91
N LEU A 112 -5.77 9.62 16.98
CA LEU A 112 -5.91 8.85 15.73
C LEU A 112 -6.00 7.34 15.96
N ILE A 113 -5.23 6.80 16.90
CA ILE A 113 -5.31 5.39 17.30
C ILE A 113 -6.67 5.08 17.91
N SER A 114 -7.17 5.93 18.81
CA SER A 114 -8.50 5.76 19.41
C SER A 114 -9.60 5.73 18.36
N ILE A 115 -9.60 6.69 17.42
CA ILE A 115 -10.58 6.74 16.32
C ILE A 115 -10.47 5.49 15.44
N ALA A 116 -9.25 4.98 15.18
CA ALA A 116 -9.07 3.77 14.39
C ALA A 116 -9.68 2.53 15.04
N GLN A 117 -9.68 2.45 16.38
CA GLN A 117 -10.23 1.33 17.15
C GLN A 117 -11.76 1.33 17.21
N GLU A 118 -12.42 2.46 16.98
CA GLU A 118 -13.90 2.54 16.93
C GLU A 118 -14.50 1.84 15.71
N PHE A 119 -13.69 1.61 14.67
CA PHE A 119 -14.15 0.90 13.49
C PHE A 119 -14.31 -0.60 13.75
N PRO A 120 -15.32 -1.24 13.12
CA PRO A 120 -15.49 -2.68 13.23
C PRO A 120 -14.25 -3.42 12.72
N ILE A 121 -13.93 -4.54 13.37
CA ILE A 121 -12.84 -5.42 12.97
C ILE A 121 -13.16 -5.98 11.58
N GLU A 122 -12.32 -5.67 10.59
CA GLU A 122 -12.46 -6.24 9.27
C GLU A 122 -12.00 -7.71 9.26
N PRO A 123 -12.71 -8.63 8.57
CA PRO A 123 -12.28 -10.01 8.41
C PRO A 123 -10.85 -10.07 7.86
N LYS A 124 -9.99 -10.93 8.40
CA LYS A 124 -8.63 -11.11 7.87
C LYS A 124 -8.71 -11.55 6.40
N PRO A 125 -8.02 -10.87 5.48
CA PRO A 125 -8.02 -11.29 4.09
C PRO A 125 -7.29 -12.63 3.95
N ALA A 126 -7.63 -13.39 2.90
CA ALA A 126 -6.78 -14.49 2.49
C ALA A 126 -5.35 -13.96 2.28
N PRO A 127 -4.28 -14.70 2.64
CA PRO A 127 -2.92 -14.23 2.45
C PRO A 127 -2.68 -13.79 1.00
N ALA A 128 -1.81 -12.80 0.79
CA ALA A 128 -1.46 -12.34 -0.56
C ALA A 128 -1.12 -13.57 -1.41
N PRO A 129 -1.48 -13.58 -2.71
CA PRO A 129 -0.86 -14.49 -3.64
C PRO A 129 0.65 -14.30 -3.42
N ILE A 130 1.33 -15.35 -2.96
CA ILE A 130 2.77 -15.31 -2.77
C ILE A 130 3.30 -14.83 -4.10
N ALA A 131 4.05 -13.70 -4.08
CA ALA A 131 4.74 -13.22 -5.27
C ALA A 131 5.32 -14.46 -5.93
N LEU A 132 4.93 -14.72 -7.19
CA LEU A 132 5.19 -15.98 -7.90
C LEU A 132 6.70 -16.19 -8.04
N ILE A 133 7.36 -16.51 -6.93
CA ILE A 133 8.74 -16.92 -6.92
C ILE A 133 8.73 -18.33 -7.51
N PRO A 134 9.64 -18.63 -8.44
CA PRO A 134 9.74 -19.96 -9.00
C PRO A 134 9.86 -20.99 -7.87
N PHE A 135 9.09 -22.08 -7.96
CA PHE A 135 9.03 -23.09 -6.90
C PHE A 135 10.42 -23.64 -6.51
N ASN A 136 11.34 -23.70 -7.48
CA ASN A 136 12.73 -24.15 -7.28
C ASN A 136 13.58 -23.17 -6.46
N THR A 137 13.23 -21.88 -6.43
CA THR A 137 13.96 -20.86 -5.65
C THR A 137 13.35 -20.60 -4.28
N ALA A 138 12.15 -21.11 -4.02
CA ALA A 138 11.45 -20.97 -2.74
C ALA A 138 12.06 -21.86 -1.64
N ASN A 139 12.11 -21.37 -0.41
CA ASN A 139 12.46 -22.13 0.79
C ASN A 139 11.28 -23.01 1.29
N GLU A 140 11.47 -23.80 2.34
CA GLU A 140 10.46 -24.77 2.82
C GLU A 140 9.13 -24.11 3.22
N ILE A 141 9.18 -22.98 3.92
CA ILE A 141 8.00 -22.26 4.40
C ILE A 141 7.23 -21.68 3.21
N GLU A 142 7.96 -21.07 2.27
CA GLU A 142 7.40 -20.52 1.05
C GLU A 142 6.77 -21.59 0.16
N ARG A 143 7.40 -22.77 0.01
CA ARG A 143 6.84 -23.88 -0.76
C ARG A 143 5.53 -24.40 -0.20
N LYS A 144 5.43 -24.56 1.12
CA LYS A 144 4.18 -24.96 1.79
C LYS A 144 3.07 -23.96 1.52
N ALA A 145 3.39 -22.67 1.56
CA ALA A 145 2.44 -21.61 1.28
C ALA A 145 2.04 -21.58 -0.22
N LEU A 146 2.99 -21.81 -1.13
CA LEU A 146 2.75 -21.87 -2.59
C LEU A 146 1.84 -23.03 -2.97
N LEU A 147 2.09 -24.22 -2.42
CA LEU A 147 1.26 -25.40 -2.65
C LEU A 147 -0.12 -25.33 -1.98
N ALA A 148 -0.31 -24.45 -0.99
CA ALA A 148 -1.62 -24.17 -0.44
C ALA A 148 -2.50 -23.34 -1.39
N ASN A 149 -1.91 -22.68 -2.40
CA ASN A 149 -2.63 -21.95 -3.44
C ASN A 149 -2.94 -22.88 -4.62
N LYS A 150 -4.23 -23.26 -4.78
CA LYS A 150 -4.68 -24.17 -5.84
C LYS A 150 -4.42 -23.67 -7.26
N ALA A 151 -4.44 -22.36 -7.49
CA ALA A 151 -4.14 -21.81 -8.81
C ALA A 151 -2.64 -21.97 -9.14
N TYR A 152 -1.78 -21.70 -8.15
CA TYR A 152 -0.34 -21.91 -8.28
C TYR A 152 0.01 -23.39 -8.50
N GLU A 153 -0.61 -24.27 -7.72
CA GLU A 153 -0.41 -25.72 -7.85
C GLU A 153 -0.79 -26.23 -9.24
N ALA A 154 -1.93 -25.76 -9.79
CA ALA A 154 -2.37 -26.10 -11.13
C ALA A 154 -1.38 -25.61 -12.21
N GLU A 155 -0.89 -24.37 -12.11
CA GLU A 155 0.10 -23.82 -13.04
C GLU A 155 1.44 -24.59 -12.98
N LEU A 156 1.92 -24.91 -11.77
CA LEU A 156 3.13 -25.68 -11.55
C LEU A 156 3.01 -27.10 -12.15
N LEU A 157 1.86 -27.75 -12.00
CA LEU A 157 1.59 -29.06 -12.60
C LEU A 157 1.62 -28.99 -14.13
N VAL A 158 1.03 -27.97 -14.73
CA VAL A 158 1.09 -27.75 -16.19
C VAL A 158 2.53 -27.52 -16.64
N GLU A 159 3.32 -26.72 -15.91
CA GLU A 159 4.73 -26.47 -16.24
C GLU A 159 5.57 -27.76 -16.17
N ILE A 160 5.42 -28.55 -15.11
CA ILE A 160 6.13 -29.82 -14.94
C ILE A 160 5.74 -30.79 -16.04
N THR A 161 4.44 -31.00 -16.26
CA THR A 161 3.94 -32.05 -17.15
C THR A 161 4.07 -31.71 -18.63
N MET A 162 3.95 -30.44 -19.00
CA MET A 162 3.93 -30.03 -20.42
C MET A 162 5.24 -29.40 -20.90
N LYS A 163 6.01 -28.75 -20.02
CA LYS A 163 7.20 -27.97 -20.43
C LYS A 163 8.53 -28.59 -20.00
N LYS A 164 8.57 -29.34 -18.89
CA LYS A 164 9.82 -29.91 -18.33
C LYS A 164 9.98 -31.41 -18.51
N LEU A 165 8.96 -32.12 -18.97
CA LEU A 165 9.05 -33.55 -19.30
C LEU A 165 9.68 -33.85 -20.67
N SER A 166 9.86 -32.85 -21.54
CA SER A 166 10.54 -32.96 -22.83
C SER A 166 12.00 -32.48 -22.73
N GLY A 167 12.89 -33.36 -22.27
CA GLY A 167 14.33 -33.07 -22.18
C GLY A 167 15.15 -34.24 -21.62
N VAL A 168 16.46 -34.20 -21.83
CA VAL A 168 17.40 -35.23 -21.36
C VAL A 168 17.43 -35.21 -19.84
N ARG A 169 17.12 -36.35 -19.22
CA ARG A 169 17.19 -36.53 -17.76
C ARG A 169 18.66 -36.70 -17.37
N CYS A 170 19.06 -36.08 -16.25
CA CYS A 170 20.26 -36.56 -15.56
C CYS A 170 19.88 -37.91 -14.94
N GLU A 171 20.48 -38.98 -15.47
CA GLU A 171 20.61 -40.26 -14.76
C GLU A 171 21.67 -40.15 -13.66
#